data_AF-A0AAN5IED6-F1
#
_entry.id   AF-A0AAN5IED6-F1
#
_cell.length_a   1.000
_cell.length_b   1.000
_cell.length_c   1.000
_cell.angle_alpha   90.00
_cell.angle_beta   90.00
_cell.angle_gamma   90.00
#
_symmetry.space_group_name_H-M   'P 1'
#
loop_
_entity.id
_entity.type
_entity.pdbx_description
1 polymer ?
#
loop_
_entity_poly.entity_id
_entity_poly.type
_entity_poly.pdbx_seq_one_letter_code
_entity_poly.pdbx_strand_id
1 'polypeptide(L)' 'LLYRFLVLPYRTLHHFYRFRPLASTVVREYIRGRGHPAWTSFFLPYRFIQDDHFGAKHFNFTVDDINYHILRIGCFPYI' A
#
# COMPACT_ATOMS: atom_id res chain seq x y z
N LEU A 1 -10.72 3.54 -14.14
CA LEU A 1 -10.39 3.49 -15.59
C LEU A 1 -9.01 4.09 -15.87
N LEU A 2 -8.75 5.35 -15.50
CA LEU A 2 -7.48 6.05 -15.76
C LEU A 2 -6.22 5.36 -15.18
N TYR A 3 -6.33 4.75 -13.99
CA TYR A 3 -5.24 4.00 -13.36
C TYR A 3 -4.74 2.82 -14.22
N ARG A 4 -5.65 1.97 -14.69
CA ARG A 4 -5.31 0.75 -15.44
C ARG A 4 -4.69 1.06 -16.81
N PHE A 5 -5.16 2.11 -17.48
CA PHE A 5 -4.78 2.38 -18.87
C PHE A 5 -3.64 3.39 -19.02
N LEU A 6 -3.34 4.22 -18.01
CA LEU A 6 -2.27 5.24 -18.10
C LEU A 6 -1.23 5.10 -16.99
N VAL A 7 -1.67 5.09 -15.72
CA VAL A 7 -0.75 5.15 -14.58
C VAL A 7 0.03 3.84 -14.39
N LEU A 8 -0.66 2.71 -14.47
CA LEU A 8 -0.06 1.39 -14.33
C LEU A 8 0.98 1.09 -15.43
N PRO A 9 0.67 1.23 -16.74
CA PRO A 9 1.67 1.00 -17.79
C PRO A 9 2.88 1.93 -17.62
N TYR A 10 2.66 3.22 -17.35
CA TYR A 10 3.74 4.18 -17.09
C TYR A 10 4.65 3.76 -15.93
N ARG A 11 4.08 3.36 -14.79
CA ARG A 11 4.85 2.88 -13.63
C ARG A 11 5.62 1.60 -13.95
N THR A 12 5.02 0.69 -14.72
CA THR A 12 5.66 -0.58 -15.09
C THR A 12 6.76 -0.46 -16.13
N LEU A 13 6.83 0.64 -16.90
CA LEU A 13 7.96 0.95 -17.77
C LEU A 13 9.23 1.24 -16.96
N HIS A 14 9.09 1.69 -15.71
CA HIS A 14 10.22 1.83 -14.82
C HIS A 14 10.69 0.44 -14.36
N HIS A 15 11.81 -0.03 -14.92
CA HIS A 15 12.30 -1.41 -14.76
C HIS A 15 12.33 -1.88 -13.30
N PHE A 16 12.76 -1.01 -12.37
CA PHE A 16 12.83 -1.31 -10.95
C PHE A 16 11.48 -1.36 -10.21
N TYR A 17 10.40 -0.82 -10.78
CA TYR A 17 9.10 -0.78 -10.11
C TYR A 17 8.56 -2.17 -9.82
N ARG A 18 8.67 -3.10 -10.79
CA ARG A 18 8.18 -4.47 -10.67
C ARG A 18 8.94 -5.32 -9.63
N PHE A 19 10.14 -4.90 -9.24
CA PHE A 19 10.95 -5.58 -8.22
C PHE A 19 10.69 -5.07 -6.79
N ARG A 20 9.89 -4.02 -6.62
CA ARG A 20 9.53 -3.50 -5.30
C ARG A 20 8.47 -4.40 -4.64
N PRO A 21 8.43 -4.51 -3.31
CA PRO A 21 7.33 -5.19 -2.64
C PRO A 21 5.99 -4.48 -2.86
N LEU A 22 4.89 -5.23 -2.77
CA LEU A 22 3.54 -4.67 -2.78
C LEU A 22 3.29 -3.88 -1.48
N ALA A 23 2.55 -2.78 -1.57
CA ALA A 23 2.18 -2.01 -0.39
C ALA A 23 1.38 -2.87 0.59
N SER A 24 0.45 -3.71 0.11
CA SER A 24 -0.28 -4.66 0.94
C SER A 24 0.62 -5.62 1.73
N THR A 25 1.69 -6.14 1.12
CA THR A 25 2.66 -7.01 1.80
C THR A 25 3.39 -6.25 2.91
N VAL A 26 3.87 -5.04 2.62
CA VAL A 26 4.57 -4.22 3.62
C VAL A 26 3.65 -3.87 4.79
N VAL A 27 2.39 -3.50 4.53
CA VAL A 27 1.39 -3.22 5.57
C VAL A 27 1.15 -4.45 6.44
N ARG A 28 1.03 -5.64 5.84
CA ARG A 28 0.82 -6.90 6.56
C ARG A 28 1.99 -7.23 7.50
N GLU A 29 3.21 -7.16 6.99
CA GLU A 29 4.41 -7.43 7.79
C GLU A 29 4.62 -6.36 8.87
N TYR A 30 4.28 -5.10 8.59
CA TYR A 30 4.30 -4.05 9.60
C TYR A 30 3.33 -4.33 10.75
N ILE A 31 2.07 -4.70 10.47
CA ILE A 31 1.07 -5.04 11.49
C ILE A 31 1.52 -6.25 12.32
N ARG A 32 2.01 -7.30 11.65
CA ARG A 32 2.55 -8.51 12.31
C ARG A 32 3.74 -8.20 13.22
N GLY A 33 4.72 -7.45 12.72
CA GLY A 33 5.91 -7.06 13.48
C GLY A 33 5.60 -6.17 14.69
N ARG A 34 4.42 -5.54 14.71
CA ARG A 34 3.92 -4.73 15.84
C ARG A 34 3.00 -5.51 16.79
N GLY A 35 2.77 -6.80 16.55
CA GLY A 35 1.90 -7.63 17.38
C GLY A 35 0.42 -7.24 17.28
N HIS A 36 -0.06 -6.96 16.07
CA HIS A 36 -1.48 -6.69 15.78
C HIS A 36 -2.07 -5.55 16.64
N PRO A 37 -1.50 -4.34 16.60
CA PRO A 37 -1.97 -3.23 17.44
C PRO A 37 -3.42 -2.84 17.09
N ALA A 38 -4.19 -2.40 18.08
CA ALA A 38 -5.57 -1.95 17.87
C ALA A 38 -5.68 -0.72 16.96
N TRP A 39 -4.65 0.15 16.96
CA TRP A 39 -4.53 1.31 16.09
C TRP A 39 -3.06 1.59 15.78
N THR A 40 -2.77 2.07 14.58
CA THR A 40 -1.43 2.47 14.17
C THR A 40 -1.47 3.41 12.97
N SER A 41 -0.44 4.22 12.82
CA SER A 41 -0.20 5.03 11.62
C SER A 41 1.28 4.91 11.23
N PHE A 42 1.54 4.90 9.94
CA PHE A 42 2.89 4.86 9.39
C PHE A 42 2.89 5.47 7.99
N PHE A 43 4.07 5.86 7.51
CA PHE A 43 4.26 6.39 6.16
C PHE A 43 4.98 5.37 5.30
N LEU A 44 4.49 5.18 4.08
CA LEU A 44 5.12 4.26 3.13
C LEU A 44 5.61 5.01 1.89
N PRO A 45 6.93 5.15 1.66
CA PRO A 45 7.44 5.94 0.55
C PRO A 45 7.15 5.29 -0.80
N TYR A 46 6.57 6.02 -1.76
CA TYR A 46 6.25 5.47 -3.10
C TYR A 46 7.47 4.89 -3.83
N ARG A 47 8.69 5.36 -3.52
CA ARG A 47 9.93 4.90 -4.14
C ARG A 47 10.30 3.45 -3.79
N PHE A 48 9.76 2.89 -2.72
CA PHE A 48 10.12 1.55 -2.23
C PHE A 48 9.05 0.48 -2.47
N ILE A 49 7.88 0.86 -2.96
CA ILE A 49 6.75 -0.07 -3.07
C ILE A 49 6.08 -0.03 -4.45
N GLN A 50 5.25 -1.04 -4.68
CA GLN A 50 4.21 -1.05 -5.71
C GLN A 50 2.88 -0.75 -5.02
N ASP A 51 2.20 0.33 -5.42
CA ASP A 51 0.92 0.72 -4.81
C ASP A 51 -0.23 -0.09 -5.44
N ASP A 52 -0.51 -1.26 -4.86
CA ASP A 52 -1.57 -2.19 -5.26
C ASP A 52 -2.94 -1.83 -4.67
N HIS A 53 -2.98 -0.89 -3.73
CA HIS A 53 -4.21 -0.27 -3.20
C HIS A 53 -4.55 1.06 -3.90
N PHE A 54 -3.90 1.39 -5.03
CA PHE A 54 -4.04 2.70 -5.66
C PHE A 54 -5.50 3.08 -5.92
N GLY A 55 -5.90 4.24 -5.43
CA GLY A 55 -7.27 4.75 -5.55
C GLY A 55 -8.22 4.32 -4.42
N ALA A 56 -7.85 3.34 -3.59
CA ALA A 56 -8.59 3.01 -2.38
C ALA A 56 -8.22 4.00 -1.26
N LYS A 57 -9.21 4.75 -0.74
CA LYS A 57 -9.00 5.72 0.34
C LYS A 57 -9.34 5.14 1.71
N HIS A 58 -10.41 4.38 1.80
CA HIS A 58 -10.80 3.66 3.00
C HIS A 58 -11.27 2.26 2.60
N PHE A 59 -10.80 1.23 3.27
CA PHE A 59 -11.13 -0.16 2.92
C PHE A 59 -10.85 -1.12 4.07
N ASN A 60 -11.52 -2.28 4.04
CA ASN A 60 -11.25 -3.37 4.95
C ASN A 60 -10.03 -4.17 4.47
N PHE A 61 -9.15 -4.51 5.40
CA PHE A 61 -7.88 -5.20 5.14
C PHE A 61 -7.65 -6.24 6.22
N THR A 62 -7.84 -7.51 5.86
CA THR A 62 -7.67 -8.62 6.81
C THR A 62 -6.21 -9.04 6.90
N VAL A 63 -5.69 -9.12 8.13
CA VAL A 63 -4.36 -9.63 8.48
C VAL A 63 -4.53 -10.68 9.57
N ASP A 64 -4.19 -11.94 9.29
CA ASP A 64 -4.24 -13.05 10.24
C ASP A 64 -5.59 -13.13 10.98
N ASP A 65 -6.67 -13.19 10.22
CA ASP A 65 -8.07 -13.24 10.69
C ASP A 65 -8.57 -11.99 11.46
N ILE A 66 -7.73 -10.97 11.60
CA ILE A 66 -8.11 -9.66 12.17
C ILE A 66 -8.41 -8.69 11.03
N ASN A 67 -9.63 -8.14 11.03
CA ASN A 67 -10.05 -7.16 10.04
C ASN A 67 -9.67 -5.74 10.47
N TYR A 68 -8.77 -5.11 9.73
CA TYR A 68 -8.42 -3.71 9.91
C TYR A 68 -9.20 -2.82 8.96
N HIS A 69 -9.66 -1.67 9.46
CA HIS A 69 -10.14 -0.60 8.60
C HIS A 69 -9.00 0.37 8.31
N ILE A 70 -8.53 0.40 7.06
CA ILE A 70 -7.44 1.28 6.63
C ILE A 70 -8.03 2.62 6.18
N LEU A 71 -7.42 3.71 6.63
CA LEU A 71 -7.62 5.06 6.12
C LEU A 71 -6.33 5.57 5.50
N ARG A 72 -6.34 5.83 4.19
CA ARG A 72 -5.25 6.46 3.45
C ARG A 72 -5.53 7.94 3.26
N ILE A 73 -4.58 8.76 3.67
CA ILE A 73 -4.60 10.22 3.46
C ILE A 73 -3.59 10.59 2.37
N GLY A 74 -3.86 11.66 1.62
CA GLY A 74 -2.92 12.13 0.62
C GLY A 74 -1.69 12.75 1.31
N CYS A 75 -0.51 12.16 1.12
CA CYS A 75 0.74 12.66 1.72
C CYS A 75 1.94 12.48 0.77
N PHE A 76 1.95 13.10 -0.40
CA PHE A 76 3.09 12.97 -1.33
C PHE A 76 4.40 13.43 -0.66
N PRO A 77 5.51 12.65 -0.70
CA PRO A 77 5.82 11.46 -1.52
C PRO A 77 5.57 10.08 -0.86
N TYR A 78 4.66 10.01 0.10
CA TYR A 78 4.25 8.83 0.86
C TYR A 78 2.78 8.44 0.59
N ILE A 79 2.46 7.23 1.01
CA ILE A 79 1.10 6.73 1.26
C ILE A 79 0.81 6.85 2.74
#